data_AF-A0A518KCQ3-F1
#
_entry.id   AF-A0A518KCQ3-F1
#
_cell.length_a   1.000
_cell.length_b   1.000
_cell.length_c   1.000
_cell.angle_alpha   90.00
_cell.angle_beta   90.00
_cell.angle_gamma   90.00
#
_symmetry.space_group_name_H-M   'P 1'
#
loop_
_entity.id
_entity.type
_entity.pdbx_description
1 polymer ?
#
loop_
_entity_poly.entity_id
_entity_poly.type
_entity_poly.pdbx_seq_one_letter_code
_entity_poly.pdbx_strand_id
1 'polypeptide(L)'
;MPRLTQKLPNYRKHAASGNAVVTLSGVDHYLGRYGSKASRVLYDRLLAEWLAGGRAFAATEASPITIVELSARYWRFATRYYRKNGKCTGVAPAIKATLRYIEEWYLVILTARRLIDV
;
A
#
# COMPACT_ATOMS: atom_id res chain seq x y z
N MET A 1 24.86 18.51 -22.50
CA MET A 1 25.52 17.77 -21.39
C MET A 1 24.69 16.52 -21.08
N PRO A 2 25.29 15.32 -20.99
CA PRO A 2 24.57 14.11 -20.59
C PRO A 2 24.08 14.29 -19.14
N ARG A 3 22.79 14.06 -18.91
CA ARG A 3 22.19 14.18 -17.58
C ARG A 3 22.64 12.97 -16.75
N LEU A 4 23.30 13.21 -15.62
CA LEU A 4 23.67 12.16 -14.66
C LEU A 4 22.42 11.35 -14.28
N THR A 5 22.26 10.18 -14.89
CA THR A 5 21.11 9.28 -14.69
C THR A 5 21.14 8.64 -13.31
N GLN A 6 22.22 8.86 -12.55
CA GLN A 6 22.53 8.18 -11.30
C GLN A 6 22.47 9.07 -10.05
N LYS A 7 21.75 10.21 -10.07
CA LYS A 7 21.61 11.08 -8.89
C LYS A 7 20.78 10.42 -7.78
N LEU A 8 21.18 10.65 -6.52
CA LEU A 8 20.39 10.26 -5.36
C LEU A 8 19.04 11.01 -5.32
N PRO A 9 17.95 10.33 -4.93
CA PRO A 9 16.64 10.93 -4.68
C PRO A 9 16.71 12.12 -3.71
N ASN A 10 15.84 13.11 -3.89
CA ASN A 10 15.92 14.34 -3.12
C ASN A 10 15.19 14.24 -1.77
N TYR A 11 15.88 14.60 -0.68
CA TYR A 11 15.26 14.87 0.62
C TYR A 11 14.55 16.24 0.56
N ARG A 12 13.23 16.23 0.41
CA ARG A 12 12.44 17.46 0.23
C ARG A 12 11.45 17.69 1.38
N LYS A 13 11.03 18.94 1.55
CA LYS A 13 9.96 19.31 2.49
C LYS A 13 8.61 19.21 1.80
N HIS A 14 7.68 18.44 2.35
CA HIS A 14 6.30 18.44 1.92
C HIS A 14 5.60 19.71 2.43
N ALA A 15 5.10 20.54 1.52
CA ALA A 15 4.61 21.89 1.84
C ALA A 15 3.46 21.89 2.86
N ALA A 16 2.46 21.03 2.67
CA ALA A 16 1.27 21.02 3.53
C ALA A 16 1.56 20.51 4.95
N SER A 17 2.35 19.45 5.09
CA SER A 17 2.61 18.83 6.41
C SER A 17 3.87 19.35 7.12
N GLY A 18 4.79 19.97 6.39
CA GLY A 18 6.13 20.31 6.89
C GLY A 18 7.06 19.12 7.13
N ASN A 19 6.62 17.90 6.84
CA ASN A 19 7.44 16.69 6.95
C ASN A 19 8.47 16.58 5.84
N ALA A 20 9.56 15.88 6.12
CA ALA A 20 10.48 15.38 5.12
C ALA A 20 9.83 14.26 4.33
N VAL A 21 10.06 14.29 3.02
CA VAL A 21 9.60 13.26 2.09
C VAL A 21 10.70 12.95 1.09
N VAL A 22 10.79 11.70 0.69
CA VAL A 22 11.61 11.22 -0.43
C VAL A 22 10.74 10.33 -1.32
N THR A 23 10.89 10.46 -2.63
CA THR A 23 10.16 9.63 -3.61
C THR A 23 11.08 8.54 -4.10
N LEU A 24 10.78 7.28 -3.76
CA LEU A 24 11.55 6.10 -4.17
C LEU A 24 10.62 5.13 -4.89
N SER A 25 11.04 4.59 -6.02
CA SER A 25 10.23 3.64 -6.81
C SER A 25 8.79 4.11 -7.09
N GLY A 26 8.59 5.43 -7.25
CA GLY A 26 7.27 6.03 -7.48
C GLY A 26 6.40 6.27 -6.24
N VAL A 27 6.89 5.93 -5.04
CA VAL A 27 6.16 6.06 -3.78
C VAL A 27 6.77 7.16 -2.91
N ASP A 28 5.92 7.99 -2.30
CA ASP A 28 6.32 9.03 -1.35
C ASP A 28 6.45 8.47 0.06
N HIS A 29 7.65 8.55 0.63
CA HIS A 29 7.96 8.12 1.99
C HIS A 29 8.10 9.33 2.90
N TYR A 30 7.20 9.46 3.89
CA TYR A 30 7.23 10.53 4.89
C TYR A 30 8.11 10.13 6.07
N LEU A 31 9.10 10.96 6.37
CA LEU A 31 10.19 10.63 7.31
C LEU A 31 10.05 11.35 8.66
N GLY A 32 8.96 12.09 8.87
CA GLY A 32 8.75 12.96 10.04
C GLY A 32 9.20 14.40 9.77
N ARG A 33 9.40 15.19 10.84
CA ARG A 33 9.71 16.63 10.75
C ARG A 33 10.91 16.91 9.82
N TYR A 34 10.75 17.82 8.87
CA TYR A 34 11.84 18.23 7.98
C TYR A 34 13.02 18.82 8.76
N GLY A 35 14.24 18.41 8.41
CA GLY A 35 15.50 18.85 9.03
C GLY A 35 15.85 18.18 10.36
N SER A 36 14.99 17.32 10.90
CA SER A 36 15.29 16.62 12.16
C SER A 36 16.35 15.52 11.98
N LYS A 37 17.11 15.24 13.05
CA LYS A 37 18.07 14.12 13.07
C LYS A 37 17.38 12.79 12.77
N ALA A 38 16.21 12.55 13.34
CA ALA A 38 15.44 11.33 13.11
C ALA A 38 15.04 11.15 11.64
N SER A 39 14.55 12.20 10.99
CA SER A 39 14.14 12.12 9.58
C SER A 39 15.32 11.98 8.62
N ARG A 40 16.51 12.48 8.98
CA ARG A 40 17.76 12.22 8.24
C ARG A 40 18.22 10.77 8.38
N VAL A 41 18.22 10.22 9.60
CA VAL A 41 18.55 8.80 9.83
C VAL A 41 17.61 7.88 9.04
N LEU A 42 16.31 8.18 9.04
CA LEU A 42 15.33 7.42 8.26
C LEU A 42 15.57 7.55 6.76
N TYR A 43 15.90 8.75 6.28
CA TYR A 43 16.27 8.97 4.88
C TYR A 43 17.46 8.10 4.47
N ASP A 44 18.55 8.13 5.24
CA ASP A 44 19.78 7.39 4.94
C ASP A 44 19.52 5.87 4.95
N ARG A 45 18.74 5.38 5.92
CA ARG A 45 18.34 3.96 5.98
C ARG A 45 17.54 3.55 4.75
N LEU A 46 16.48 4.30 4.41
CA LEU A 46 15.62 3.98 3.27
C LEU A 46 16.40 4.00 1.95
N LEU A 47 17.29 4.99 1.82
CA LEU A 47 18.12 5.16 0.66
C LEU A 47 19.12 3.99 0.51
N ALA A 48 19.75 3.57 1.60
CA ALA A 48 20.66 2.43 1.60
C ALA A 48 19.96 1.12 1.19
N GLU A 49 18.77 0.86 1.74
CA GLU A 49 17.95 -0.30 1.38
C GLU A 49 17.58 -0.29 -0.12
N TRP A 50 17.12 0.86 -0.62
CA TRP A 50 16.75 1.03 -2.01
C TRP A 50 17.95 0.91 -2.97
N LEU A 51 19.11 1.43 -2.58
CA LEU A 51 20.33 1.28 -3.38
C LEU A 51 20.84 -0.16 -3.39
N ALA A 52 20.76 -0.87 -2.26
CA ALA A 52 21.13 -2.27 -2.16
C ALA A 52 20.25 -3.17 -3.05
N GLY A 53 18.96 -2.83 -3.19
CA GLY A 53 18.03 -3.47 -4.12
C GLY A 53 18.15 -3.02 -5.58
N GLY A 54 19.26 -2.37 -5.97
CA GLY A 54 19.48 -1.96 -7.36
C GLY A 54 18.54 -0.83 -7.81
N ARG A 55 18.17 0.07 -6.90
CA ARG A 55 17.19 1.16 -7.11
C ARG A 55 15.75 0.68 -7.26
N ALA A 56 15.47 -0.48 -6.69
CA ALA A 56 14.15 -0.97 -6.41
C ALA A 56 14.12 -1.42 -4.94
N PHE A 57 12.96 -1.37 -4.31
CA PHE A 57 12.77 -2.19 -3.13
C PHE A 57 12.61 -3.63 -3.62
N ALA A 58 13.05 -4.60 -2.82
CA ALA A 58 12.69 -5.99 -3.08
C ALA A 58 11.18 -6.02 -3.28
N ALA A 59 10.74 -6.45 -4.46
CA ALA A 59 9.33 -6.75 -4.65
C ALA A 59 9.02 -7.75 -3.54
N THR A 60 8.16 -7.36 -2.59
CA THR A 60 7.51 -8.38 -1.78
C THR A 60 6.84 -9.26 -2.81
N GLU A 61 7.36 -10.47 -2.99
CA GLU A 61 6.77 -11.51 -3.83
C GLU A 61 5.28 -11.48 -3.55
N ALA A 62 4.54 -10.82 -4.45
CA ALA A 62 3.15 -10.50 -4.21
C ALA A 62 2.44 -11.82 -4.41
N SER A 63 2.29 -12.56 -3.30
CA SER A 63 1.55 -13.81 -3.32
C SER A 63 0.21 -13.52 -3.97
N PRO A 64 -0.19 -14.30 -4.99
CA PRO A 64 -1.41 -14.04 -5.72
C PRO A 64 -2.57 -13.99 -4.73
N ILE A 65 -3.17 -12.80 -4.58
CA ILE A 65 -4.31 -12.60 -3.69
C ILE A 65 -5.58 -12.96 -4.44
N THR A 66 -6.42 -13.81 -3.84
CA THR A 66 -7.74 -14.11 -4.42
C THR A 66 -8.69 -12.93 -4.22
N ILE A 67 -9.70 -12.80 -5.08
CA ILE A 67 -10.75 -11.77 -4.93
C ILE A 67 -11.47 -11.90 -3.58
N VAL A 68 -11.63 -13.12 -3.08
CA VAL A 68 -12.22 -13.40 -1.75
C VAL A 68 -11.32 -12.86 -0.65
N GLU A 69 -10.01 -13.12 -0.71
CA GLU A 69 -9.07 -12.62 0.28
C GLU A 69 -8.95 -11.10 0.26
N LEU A 70 -8.93 -10.49 -0.93
CA LEU A 70 -8.96 -9.04 -1.11
C LEU A 70 -10.24 -8.44 -0.47
N SER A 71 -11.39 -9.05 -0.74
CA SER A 71 -12.69 -8.64 -0.20
C SER A 71 -12.70 -8.68 1.33
N ALA A 72 -12.21 -9.78 1.93
CA ALA A 72 -12.11 -9.94 3.37
C ALA A 72 -11.17 -8.91 4.02
N ARG A 73 -10.00 -8.64 3.40
CA ARG A 73 -9.06 -7.63 3.88
C ARG A 73 -9.66 -6.22 3.79
N TYR A 74 -10.32 -5.90 2.69
CA TYR A 74 -10.99 -4.60 2.53
C TYR A 74 -12.13 -4.42 3.53
N TRP A 75 -12.92 -5.44 3.83
CA TRP A 75 -13.98 -5.39 4.83
C TRP A 75 -13.46 -5.02 6.23
N ARG A 76 -12.31 -5.59 6.64
CA ARG A 76 -11.65 -5.26 7.92
C ARG A 76 -11.20 -3.80 7.98
N PHE A 77 -10.75 -3.24 6.87
CA PHE A 77 -10.41 -1.81 6.77
C PHE A 77 -11.68 -0.94 6.82
N ALA A 78 -12.67 -1.24 5.99
CA ALA A 78 -13.90 -0.46 5.83
C ALA A 78 -14.67 -0.30 7.16
N THR A 79 -14.76 -1.37 7.96
CA THR A 79 -15.43 -1.36 9.28
C THR A 79 -14.77 -0.44 10.31
N ARG A 80 -13.46 -0.20 10.18
CA ARG A 80 -12.69 0.70 11.04
C ARG A 80 -12.66 2.12 10.49
N TYR A 81 -12.54 2.26 9.18
CA TYR A 81 -12.36 3.54 8.50
C TYR A 81 -13.68 4.30 8.34
N TYR A 82 -14.74 3.65 7.88
CA TYR A 82 -16.05 4.28 7.64
C TYR A 82 -16.88 4.37 8.91
N ARG A 83 -16.37 5.14 9.89
CA ARG A 83 -17.03 5.42 11.16
C ARG A 83 -17.22 6.92 11.35
N LYS A 84 -18.38 7.31 11.90
CA LYS A 84 -18.67 8.67 12.38
C LYS A 84 -19.27 8.56 13.78
N ASN A 85 -18.70 9.25 14.75
CA ASN A 85 -19.10 9.19 16.17
C ASN A 85 -19.16 7.76 16.73
N GLY A 86 -18.18 6.92 16.39
CA GLY A 86 -18.10 5.53 16.85
C GLY A 86 -19.07 4.55 16.16
N LYS A 87 -19.99 5.02 15.32
CA LYS A 87 -20.93 4.18 14.55
C LYS A 87 -20.50 4.05 13.09
N CYS A 88 -20.72 2.89 12.50
CA CYS A 88 -20.50 2.69 11.07
C CYS A 88 -21.40 3.62 10.27
N THR A 89 -20.85 4.31 9.27
CA THR A 89 -21.66 5.06 8.31
C THR A 89 -22.39 4.09 7.38
N GLY A 90 -23.45 4.54 6.69
CA GLY A 90 -24.21 3.72 5.73
C GLY A 90 -23.37 3.11 4.59
N VAL A 91 -22.13 3.59 4.43
CA VAL A 91 -21.14 3.07 3.48
C VAL A 91 -20.69 1.65 3.83
N ALA A 92 -20.47 1.32 5.10
CA ALA A 92 -20.03 -0.03 5.48
C ALA A 92 -21.12 -1.09 5.21
N PRO A 93 -22.40 -0.91 5.58
CA PRO A 93 -23.47 -1.82 5.18
C PRO A 93 -23.59 -2.01 3.66
N ALA A 94 -23.45 -0.94 2.88
CA ALA A 94 -23.49 -1.01 1.41
C ALA A 94 -22.34 -1.85 0.85
N ILE A 95 -21.10 -1.62 1.33
CA ILE A 95 -19.94 -2.45 0.98
C ILE A 95 -20.20 -3.92 1.32
N LYS A 96 -20.76 -4.21 2.51
CA LYS A 96 -21.07 -5.59 2.92
C LYS A 96 -22.06 -6.28 1.98
N ALA A 97 -23.08 -5.55 1.50
CA ALA A 97 -24.06 -6.09 0.55
C ALA A 97 -23.40 -6.44 -0.79
N THR A 98 -22.53 -5.57 -1.31
CA THR A 98 -21.80 -5.82 -2.56
C THR A 98 -20.83 -6.99 -2.44
N LEU A 99 -20.11 -7.10 -1.33
CA LEU A 99 -19.16 -8.20 -1.10
C LEU A 99 -19.85 -9.58 -1.09
N ARG A 100 -21.11 -9.66 -0.67
CA ARG A 100 -21.89 -10.90 -0.68
C ARG A 100 -22.04 -11.48 -2.10
N TYR A 101 -22.32 -10.63 -3.08
CA TYR A 101 -22.44 -11.05 -4.49
C TYR A 101 -21.09 -11.51 -5.05
N ILE A 102 -20.00 -10.88 -4.63
CA ILE A 102 -18.64 -11.26 -5.03
C ILE A 102 -18.27 -12.64 -4.46
N GLU A 103 -18.59 -12.90 -3.19
CA GLU A 103 -18.41 -14.23 -2.60
C GLU A 103 -19.22 -15.29 -3.36
N GLU A 104 -20.49 -15.01 -3.65
CA GLU A 104 -21.36 -15.93 -4.37
C GLU A 104 -20.84 -16.25 -5.78
N TRP A 105 -20.40 -15.26 -6.54
CA TRP A 105 -19.95 -15.44 -7.92
C TRP A 105 -18.57 -16.10 -8.02
N TYR A 106 -17.66 -15.81 -7.08
CA TYR A 106 -16.28 -16.32 -7.14
C TYR A 106 -16.05 -17.60 -6.32
N LEU A 107 -16.91 -17.94 -5.35
CA LEU A 107 -16.88 -19.25 -4.68
C LEU A 107 -17.32 -20.38 -5.62
N VAL A 108 -18.28 -20.14 -6.52
CA VAL A 108 -18.69 -21.15 -7.52
C VAL A 108 -17.53 -21.52 -8.45
N ILE A 109 -16.71 -20.53 -8.83
CA ILE A 109 -15.55 -20.74 -9.71
C ILE A 109 -14.40 -21.45 -8.98
N LEU A 110 -14.14 -21.13 -7.71
CA LEU A 110 -13.09 -21.80 -6.91
C LEU A 110 -13.45 -23.25 -6.54
N THR A 111 -14.74 -23.56 -6.37
CA THR A 111 -15.22 -24.93 -6.13
C THR A 111 -15.22 -25.75 -7.42
N ALA A 112 -15.56 -25.14 -8.56
CA ALA A 112 -15.48 -25.78 -9.88
C ALA A 112 -14.04 -26.07 -10.32
N ARG A 113 -13.06 -25.23 -9.94
CA ARG A 113 -11.65 -25.44 -10.29
C ARG A 113 -10.94 -26.54 -9.50
N ARG A 114 -11.59 -27.13 -8.48
CA ARG A 114 -11.09 -28.36 -7.81
C ARG A 114 -11.59 -29.66 -8.44
N LEU A 115 -12.52 -29.59 -9.39
CA LEU A 115 -13.13 -30.77 -10.02
C LEU A 115 -12.68 -30.99 -11.47
N ILE A 116 -11.78 -30.17 -12.01
CA ILE A 116 -11.32 -30.26 -13.41
C ILE A 116 -9.81 -30.56 -13.53
N ASP A 117 -9.10 -30.71 -12.41
CA ASP A 117 -7.69 -31.12 -12.39
C ASP A 117 -7.51 -32.54 -11.81
N VAL A 118 -8.26 -33.53 -12.32
CA VAL A 118 -7.98 -34.98 -12.19
C VAL A 118 -8.22 -35.68 -13.52
#